data_AF-A0A969UW99-F1
#
_entry.id   AF-A0A969UW99-F1
#
_cell.length_a   1.000
_cell.length_b   1.000
_cell.length_c   1.000
_cell.angle_alpha   90.00
_cell.angle_beta   90.00
_cell.angle_gamma   90.00
#
_symmetry.space_group_name_H-M   'P 1'
#
loop_
_entity.id
_entity.type
_entity.pdbx_description
1 polymer ?
#
loop_
_entity_poly.entity_id
_entity_poly.type
_entity_poly.pdbx_seq_one_letter_code
_entity_poly.pdbx_strand_id
1 'polypeptide(L)'
;METRMVTSLSQIKPNERLIVVGTPTDQPILATLDLPLSFRGKQILDGKRQAFPGDVGLLMLTTASDNRTPVLVATGNGAPGVAKAVQFLTQAQDQQIGTGNVIVVNQVATVPTPPTRQWPGYLPTQDQFKLSDLRTFDDKPYEDVSVRGSHAPALELDFRALPDDLFLPSSAMTLNYSYGPQVNPLTSLVEVQIDSVPLAGSRLASTDGATQQSMRIEIPPDRIKPTSKMQINFRLDPRERRSCSRVTDQQLWGTIHADTSFDLRREHIAQIPDLKLMQSAFPFAEPQDLSSTAIVLPKKPAFKEVMLMLEVSERLGRLSRADAVQLNVFRVNNLPQEKRKTDHLIGIGTQAQFPFPEVFEANGLALNKLLSRKRGQSAVQTLPDTEGVIKEIISPWNKDRVLLALTAQTETGISQVQNLFNQDSLFYQLDGDTVLISANSSQSAPLAAQDYNLEFLRQSPQREVSNTNRWERLLILMRSNWFVLAPGLIAAALMLYGVMQLYLKKFTGQEHNG
;
A
#
# COMPACT_ATOMS: atom_id res chain seq x y z
N MET A 1 12.92 -11.83 -6.39
CA MET A 1 14.37 -11.84 -6.75
C MET A 1 15.13 -12.12 -5.46
N GLU A 2 16.13 -13.00 -5.48
CA GLU A 2 16.99 -13.18 -4.30
C GLU A 2 18.06 -12.08 -4.29
N THR A 3 17.95 -11.14 -3.34
CA THR A 3 18.90 -10.03 -3.18
C THR A 3 19.72 -10.25 -1.91
N ARG A 4 21.03 -10.02 -1.98
CA ARG A 4 21.92 -10.06 -0.81
C ARG A 4 22.99 -8.99 -0.91
N MET A 5 23.42 -8.46 0.23
CA MET A 5 24.58 -7.57 0.28
C MET A 5 25.88 -8.39 0.28
N VAL A 6 26.90 -7.88 -0.42
CA VAL A 6 28.26 -8.42 -0.43
C VAL A 6 29.23 -7.37 0.08
N THR A 7 30.26 -7.80 0.81
CA THR A 7 31.31 -6.89 1.29
C THR A 7 32.53 -6.84 0.38
N SER A 8 32.65 -7.78 -0.57
CA SER A 8 33.72 -7.81 -1.56
C SER A 8 33.26 -8.43 -2.89
N LEU A 9 33.93 -8.05 -3.99
CA LEU A 9 33.67 -8.63 -5.32
C LEU A 9 33.89 -10.15 -5.36
N SER A 10 34.79 -10.67 -4.54
CA SER A 10 35.10 -12.10 -4.46
C SER A 10 33.94 -12.95 -3.93
N GLN A 11 32.94 -12.35 -3.30
CA GLN A 11 31.77 -13.05 -2.80
C GLN A 11 30.68 -13.23 -3.87
N ILE A 12 30.82 -12.60 -5.03
CA ILE A 12 29.82 -12.66 -6.10
C ILE A 12 29.85 -14.06 -6.73
N LYS A 13 28.69 -14.69 -6.84
CA LYS A 13 28.54 -16.02 -7.46
C LYS A 13 28.34 -15.88 -8.97
N PRO A 14 28.67 -16.91 -9.77
CA PRO A 14 28.35 -16.93 -11.19
C PRO A 14 26.87 -16.62 -11.44
N ASN A 15 26.57 -15.80 -12.46
CA ASN A 15 25.24 -15.33 -12.87
C ASN A 15 24.56 -14.32 -11.92
N GLU A 16 25.20 -13.90 -10.84
CA GLU A 16 24.71 -12.75 -10.06
C GLU A 16 24.98 -11.43 -10.81
N ARG A 17 24.22 -10.41 -10.46
CA ARG A 17 24.38 -9.03 -10.96
C ARG A 17 24.67 -8.14 -9.75
N LEU A 18 25.55 -7.17 -9.91
CA LEU A 18 25.94 -6.27 -8.82
C LEU A 18 25.27 -4.90 -9.00
N ILE A 19 24.74 -4.36 -7.92
CA ILE A 19 24.32 -2.95 -7.85
C ILE A 19 25.18 -2.28 -6.78
N VAL A 20 25.83 -1.18 -7.14
CA VAL A 20 26.62 -0.36 -6.20
C VAL A 20 25.95 0.99 -6.06
N VAL A 21 25.56 1.34 -4.83
CA VAL A 21 24.91 2.62 -4.51
C VAL A 21 25.73 3.35 -3.45
N GLY A 22 26.07 4.61 -3.72
CA GLY A 22 26.79 5.46 -2.76
C GLY A 22 27.83 6.37 -3.41
N THR A 23 28.42 7.25 -2.61
CA THR A 23 29.54 8.09 -3.08
C THR A 23 30.83 7.26 -3.19
N PRO A 24 31.87 7.74 -3.89
CA PRO A 24 33.19 7.10 -3.87
C PRO A 24 33.82 7.01 -2.47
N THR A 25 33.34 7.82 -1.52
CA THR A 25 33.76 7.73 -0.11
C THR A 25 33.08 6.55 0.60
N ASP A 26 31.80 6.32 0.32
CA ASP A 26 31.01 5.26 0.93
C ASP A 26 31.30 3.88 0.31
N GLN A 27 31.68 3.86 -0.98
CA GLN A 27 31.89 2.65 -1.77
C GLN A 27 33.31 2.60 -2.37
N PRO A 28 34.33 2.21 -1.59
CA PRO A 28 35.72 2.11 -2.08
C PRO A 28 35.89 1.15 -3.27
N ILE A 29 34.99 0.18 -3.41
CA ILE A 29 34.95 -0.81 -4.49
C ILE A 29 34.86 -0.16 -5.88
N LEU A 30 34.33 1.06 -5.98
CA LEU A 30 34.25 1.80 -7.24
C LEU A 30 35.63 2.03 -7.87
N ALA A 31 36.69 2.17 -7.06
CA ALA A 31 38.05 2.34 -7.56
C ALA A 31 38.66 1.07 -8.20
N THR A 32 38.04 -0.10 -7.96
CA THR A 32 38.50 -1.38 -8.50
C THR A 32 37.75 -1.83 -9.75
N LEU A 33 36.66 -1.14 -10.09
CA LEU A 33 35.84 -1.44 -11.26
C LEU A 33 36.39 -0.71 -12.49
N ASP A 34 36.19 -1.32 -13.66
CA ASP A 34 36.52 -0.68 -14.94
C ASP A 34 35.42 0.32 -15.32
N LEU A 35 35.44 1.50 -14.69
CA LEU A 35 34.39 2.49 -14.85
C LEU A 35 34.64 3.39 -16.07
N PRO A 36 33.57 3.75 -16.82
CA PRO A 36 33.68 4.62 -17.99
C PRO A 36 34.09 6.07 -17.65
N LEU A 37 34.00 6.47 -16.38
CA LEU A 37 34.42 7.78 -15.89
C LEU A 37 35.65 7.66 -14.98
N SER A 38 36.56 8.64 -15.10
CA SER A 38 37.80 8.68 -14.33
C SER A 38 37.62 9.26 -12.93
N PHE A 39 38.48 8.85 -12.01
CA PHE A 39 38.50 9.30 -10.62
C PHE A 39 39.78 10.07 -10.31
N ARG A 40 39.68 11.07 -9.43
CA ARG A 40 40.83 11.67 -8.74
C ARG A 40 40.58 11.66 -7.25
N GLY A 41 41.30 10.81 -6.52
CA GLY A 41 41.02 10.57 -5.10
C GLY A 41 39.60 10.01 -4.93
N LYS A 42 38.74 10.73 -4.20
CA LYS A 42 37.35 10.34 -3.93
C LYS A 42 36.32 11.11 -4.78
N GLN A 43 36.75 11.70 -5.89
CA GLN A 43 35.89 12.48 -6.78
C GLN A 43 35.88 11.89 -8.19
N ILE A 44 34.69 11.85 -8.78
CA ILE A 44 34.45 11.49 -10.17
C ILE A 44 34.61 12.74 -11.03
N LEU A 45 35.31 12.58 -12.16
CA LEU A 45 35.63 13.65 -13.09
C LEU A 45 34.86 13.54 -14.40
N ASP A 46 34.57 14.69 -15.01
CA ASP A 46 34.05 14.79 -16.37
C ASP A 46 35.14 14.60 -17.44
N GLY A 47 34.76 14.65 -18.72
CA GLY A 47 35.69 14.55 -19.85
C GLY A 47 36.75 15.65 -19.92
N LYS A 48 36.58 16.76 -19.18
CA LYS A 48 37.53 17.86 -19.06
C LYS A 48 38.42 17.74 -17.81
N ARG A 49 38.34 16.63 -17.07
CA ARG A 49 39.04 16.38 -15.80
C ARG A 49 38.64 17.32 -14.65
N GLN A 50 37.43 17.88 -14.71
CA GLN A 50 36.82 18.66 -13.64
C GLN A 50 35.90 17.76 -12.80
N ALA A 51 35.89 17.95 -11.48
CA ALA A 51 35.01 17.19 -10.60
C ALA A 51 33.54 17.58 -10.85
N PHE A 52 32.67 16.58 -10.96
CA PHE A 52 31.23 16.82 -11.00
C PHE A 52 30.75 17.52 -9.71
N PRO A 53 29.76 18.42 -9.78
CA PRO A 53 29.11 18.98 -8.60
C PRO A 53 28.54 17.89 -7.68
N GLY A 54 28.50 18.17 -6.37
CA GLY A 54 28.05 17.18 -5.37
C GLY A 54 26.56 16.81 -5.45
N ASP A 55 25.78 17.59 -6.19
CA ASP A 55 24.37 17.36 -6.46
C ASP A 55 24.10 16.75 -7.84
N VAL A 56 25.12 16.44 -8.64
CA VAL A 56 24.96 15.73 -9.92
C VAL A 56 25.03 14.22 -9.67
N GLY A 57 24.00 13.51 -10.17
CA GLY A 57 23.93 12.06 -10.14
C GLY A 57 24.58 11.43 -11.35
N LEU A 58 25.14 10.23 -11.16
CA LEU A 58 25.81 9.47 -12.21
C LEU A 58 25.32 8.02 -12.15
N LEU A 59 24.83 7.53 -13.29
CA LEU A 59 24.55 6.13 -13.52
C LEU A 59 25.57 5.57 -14.49
N MET A 60 26.17 4.43 -14.15
CA MET A 60 27.12 3.76 -15.02
C MET A 60 26.79 2.27 -15.10
N LEU A 61 26.82 1.74 -16.31
CA LEU A 61 26.79 0.31 -16.57
C LEU A 61 28.20 -0.13 -16.94
N THR A 62 28.72 -1.10 -16.19
CA THR A 62 30.02 -1.72 -16.45
C THR A 62 29.98 -3.22 -16.14
N THR A 63 31.14 -3.87 -16.18
CA THR A 63 31.37 -5.22 -15.69
C THR A 63 32.34 -5.21 -14.52
N ALA A 64 32.28 -6.25 -13.67
CA ALA A 64 33.31 -6.47 -12.67
C ALA A 64 34.66 -6.82 -13.35
N SER A 65 35.72 -6.94 -12.56
CA SER A 65 37.08 -7.26 -13.04
C SER A 65 37.18 -8.61 -13.79
N ASP A 66 36.16 -9.46 -13.68
CA ASP A 66 36.02 -10.73 -14.42
C ASP A 66 35.50 -10.55 -15.86
N ASN A 67 35.12 -9.32 -16.24
CA ASN A 67 34.51 -8.95 -17.51
C ASN A 67 33.23 -9.74 -17.86
N ARG A 68 32.54 -10.28 -16.84
CA ARG A 68 31.34 -11.12 -17.01
C ARG A 68 30.17 -10.67 -16.16
N THR A 69 30.44 -10.26 -14.92
CA THR A 69 29.41 -9.86 -13.97
C THR A 69 28.93 -8.44 -14.30
N PRO A 70 27.66 -8.23 -14.72
CA PRO A 70 27.15 -6.88 -14.97
C PRO A 70 27.05 -6.08 -13.66
N VAL A 71 27.47 -4.82 -13.70
CA VAL A 71 27.45 -3.90 -12.58
C VAL A 71 26.70 -2.63 -12.95
N LEU A 72 25.63 -2.33 -12.21
CA LEU A 72 24.97 -1.03 -12.24
C LEU A 72 25.49 -0.18 -11.07
N VAL A 73 26.05 0.98 -11.38
CA VAL A 73 26.54 1.93 -10.38
C VAL A 73 25.64 3.15 -10.36
N ALA A 74 25.05 3.44 -9.20
CA ALA A 74 24.36 4.70 -8.92
C ALA A 74 25.18 5.51 -7.91
N THR A 75 25.82 6.57 -8.39
CA THR A 75 26.81 7.33 -7.61
C THR A 75 26.71 8.84 -7.85
N GLY A 76 27.56 9.59 -7.17
CA GLY A 76 27.68 11.04 -7.24
C GLY A 76 28.78 11.52 -6.28
N ASN A 77 29.28 12.75 -6.50
CA ASN A 77 30.30 13.33 -5.61
C ASN A 77 29.74 13.78 -4.25
N GLY A 78 28.42 13.72 -4.06
CA GLY A 78 27.75 13.94 -2.78
C GLY A 78 26.45 13.12 -2.68
N ALA A 79 25.92 13.00 -1.46
CA ALA A 79 24.68 12.26 -1.19
C ALA A 79 23.47 12.74 -2.01
N PRO A 80 23.27 14.06 -2.26
CA PRO A 80 22.20 14.53 -3.14
C PRO A 80 22.34 14.02 -4.59
N GLY A 81 23.56 13.93 -5.11
CA GLY A 81 23.82 13.36 -6.44
C GLY A 81 23.48 11.87 -6.51
N VAL A 82 23.87 11.09 -5.50
CA VAL A 82 23.49 9.66 -5.40
C VAL A 82 21.97 9.51 -5.38
N ALA A 83 21.26 10.33 -4.59
CA ALA A 83 19.81 10.30 -4.53
C ALA A 83 19.17 10.62 -5.90
N LYS A 84 19.63 11.65 -6.62
CA LYS A 84 19.16 11.94 -7.98
C LYS A 84 19.41 10.77 -8.94
N ALA A 85 20.58 10.14 -8.89
CA ALA A 85 20.89 8.98 -9.72
C ALA A 85 19.93 7.81 -9.47
N VAL A 86 19.61 7.51 -8.21
CA VAL A 86 18.65 6.47 -7.85
C VAL A 86 17.23 6.86 -8.26
N GLN A 87 16.81 8.11 -8.02
CA GLN A 87 15.48 8.60 -8.42
C GLN A 87 15.25 8.49 -9.92
N PHE A 88 16.27 8.77 -10.75
CA PHE A 88 16.18 8.56 -12.20
C PHE A 88 15.84 7.11 -12.58
N LEU A 89 16.36 6.12 -11.83
CA LEU A 89 16.07 4.71 -12.08
C LEU A 89 14.68 4.29 -11.60
N THR A 90 14.12 4.96 -10.59
CA THR A 90 12.87 4.53 -9.94
C THR A 90 11.65 5.33 -10.37
N GLN A 91 11.82 6.49 -11.01
CA GLN A 91 10.71 7.29 -11.51
C GLN A 91 10.28 6.88 -12.92
N ALA A 92 8.96 6.72 -13.11
CA ALA A 92 8.40 6.14 -14.32
C ALA A 92 8.73 6.91 -15.61
N GLN A 93 8.77 8.24 -15.53
CA GLN A 93 9.04 9.11 -16.69
C GLN A 93 10.51 9.10 -17.10
N ASP A 94 11.41 9.16 -16.11
CA ASP A 94 12.84 9.32 -16.35
C ASP A 94 13.53 8.00 -16.74
N GLN A 95 13.07 6.86 -16.22
CA GLN A 95 13.67 5.56 -16.55
C GLN A 95 13.51 5.17 -18.03
N GLN A 96 12.52 5.74 -18.73
CA GLN A 96 12.22 5.40 -20.14
C GLN A 96 13.14 6.09 -21.15
N ILE A 97 13.87 7.13 -20.73
CA ILE A 97 14.71 7.95 -21.64
C ILE A 97 16.21 7.65 -21.51
N GLY A 98 16.62 6.81 -20.55
CA GLY A 98 18.03 6.46 -20.33
C GLY A 98 18.59 5.53 -21.40
N THR A 99 19.62 5.98 -22.13
CA THR A 99 20.36 5.14 -23.09
C THR A 99 21.87 5.29 -22.92
N GLY A 100 22.61 4.19 -23.14
CA GLY A 100 24.08 4.18 -23.09
C GLY A 100 24.64 3.56 -21.80
N ASN A 101 25.97 3.61 -21.66
CA ASN A 101 26.71 3.07 -20.52
C ASN A 101 26.97 4.10 -19.41
N VAL A 102 26.70 5.38 -19.66
CA VAL A 102 26.80 6.48 -18.68
C VAL A 102 25.62 7.42 -18.83
N ILE A 103 24.95 7.76 -17.73
CA ILE A 103 23.93 8.80 -17.67
C ILE A 103 24.33 9.81 -16.60
N VAL A 104 24.35 11.08 -16.99
CA VAL A 104 24.58 12.21 -16.07
C VAL A 104 23.25 12.84 -15.73
N VAL A 105 22.86 12.75 -14.45
CA VAL A 105 21.58 13.20 -13.93
C VAL A 105 21.75 14.55 -13.24
N ASN A 106 21.57 15.63 -13.98
CA ASN A 106 21.63 16.99 -13.44
C ASN A 106 20.35 17.34 -12.66
N GLN A 107 19.22 16.90 -13.19
CA GLN A 107 17.88 17.14 -12.67
C GLN A 107 17.02 15.91 -12.93
N VAL A 108 16.01 15.76 -12.08
CA VAL A 108 15.00 14.71 -12.10
C VAL A 108 13.65 15.42 -12.05
N ALA A 109 12.65 14.91 -12.77
CA ALA A 109 11.35 15.55 -12.77
C ALA A 109 10.75 15.52 -11.35
N THR A 110 10.23 16.66 -10.89
CA THR A 110 9.50 16.69 -9.61
C THR A 110 8.09 16.18 -9.85
N VAL A 111 7.78 15.02 -9.29
CA VAL A 111 6.44 14.44 -9.31
C VAL A 111 5.69 14.91 -8.05
N PRO A 112 4.55 15.62 -8.18
CA PRO A 112 3.79 16.05 -7.02
C PRO A 112 3.22 14.86 -6.25
N THR A 113 3.16 14.97 -4.93
CA THR A 113 2.57 13.94 -4.08
C THR A 113 1.08 13.76 -4.41
N PRO A 114 0.64 12.52 -4.70
CA PRO A 114 -0.76 12.26 -5.01
C PRO A 114 -1.66 12.45 -3.78
N PRO A 115 -2.95 12.76 -3.97
CA PRO A 115 -3.93 12.76 -2.88
C PRO A 115 -4.00 11.40 -2.15
N THR A 116 -4.29 11.42 -0.85
CA THR A 116 -4.25 10.25 0.05
C THR A 116 -5.23 9.12 -0.31
N ARG A 117 -6.26 9.40 -1.12
CA ARG A 117 -7.27 8.43 -1.54
C ARG A 117 -7.24 8.12 -3.04
N GLN A 118 -6.25 8.65 -3.77
CA GLN A 118 -6.11 8.40 -5.20
C GLN A 118 -5.14 7.24 -5.41
N TRP A 119 -5.64 6.02 -5.34
CA TRP A 119 -4.84 4.81 -5.49
C TRP A 119 -5.04 4.22 -6.90
N PRO A 120 -3.99 4.13 -7.75
CA PRO A 120 -4.11 3.58 -9.10
C PRO A 120 -4.65 2.14 -9.11
N GLY A 121 -5.69 1.89 -9.90
CA GLY A 121 -6.35 0.58 -9.99
C GLY A 121 -7.33 0.26 -8.85
N TYR A 122 -7.63 1.23 -7.98
CA TYR A 122 -8.71 1.14 -6.99
C TYR A 122 -9.97 1.85 -7.51
N LEU A 123 -11.10 1.59 -6.86
CA LEU A 123 -12.36 2.23 -7.17
C LEU A 123 -12.26 3.76 -7.01
N PRO A 124 -12.96 4.54 -7.87
CA PRO A 124 -13.06 5.98 -7.72
C PRO A 124 -13.59 6.36 -6.33
N THR A 125 -13.16 7.52 -5.84
CA THR A 125 -13.61 8.07 -4.54
C THR A 125 -15.04 8.62 -4.58
N GLN A 126 -15.59 8.83 -5.78
CA GLN A 126 -16.99 9.25 -5.96
C GLN A 126 -17.91 8.05 -5.73
N ASP A 127 -19.04 8.27 -5.07
CA ASP A 127 -20.04 7.21 -4.87
C ASP A 127 -20.67 6.75 -6.19
N GLN A 128 -20.81 7.67 -7.15
CA GLN A 128 -21.38 7.38 -8.46
C GLN A 128 -20.32 7.50 -9.55
N PHE A 129 -20.16 6.43 -10.34
CA PHE A 129 -19.22 6.37 -11.45
C PHE A 129 -19.67 5.33 -12.49
N LYS A 130 -19.04 5.34 -13.66
CA LYS A 130 -19.28 4.40 -14.76
C LYS A 130 -18.12 3.43 -14.91
N LEU A 131 -18.34 2.36 -15.66
CA LEU A 131 -17.28 1.43 -16.07
C LEU A 131 -16.14 2.17 -16.79
N SER A 132 -16.46 3.14 -17.63
CA SER A 132 -15.48 4.02 -18.30
C SER A 132 -14.63 4.87 -17.37
N ASP A 133 -15.04 5.09 -16.11
CA ASP A 133 -14.24 5.81 -15.12
C ASP A 133 -13.19 4.90 -14.46
N LEU A 134 -13.31 3.58 -14.61
CA LEU A 134 -12.32 2.61 -14.15
C LEU A 134 -11.12 2.54 -15.11
N ARG A 135 -9.98 2.06 -14.60
CA ARG A 135 -8.74 1.90 -15.37
C ARG A 135 -8.40 0.43 -15.58
N THR A 136 -8.01 0.08 -16.80
CA THR A 136 -7.43 -1.22 -17.14
C THR A 136 -6.04 -1.37 -16.54
N PHE A 137 -5.45 -2.57 -16.65
CA PHE A 137 -4.06 -2.80 -16.23
C PHE A 137 -3.06 -1.83 -16.89
N ASP A 138 -3.27 -1.47 -18.16
CA ASP A 138 -2.45 -0.49 -18.90
C ASP A 138 -2.83 0.98 -18.66
N ASP A 139 -3.55 1.27 -17.58
CA ASP A 139 -4.03 2.61 -17.19
C ASP A 139 -4.90 3.34 -18.24
N LYS A 140 -5.69 2.59 -19.00
CA LYS A 140 -6.67 3.15 -19.96
C LYS A 140 -8.09 3.07 -19.40
N PRO A 141 -8.98 4.01 -19.73
CA PRO A 141 -10.40 3.87 -19.43
C PRO A 141 -10.98 2.60 -20.06
N TYR A 142 -11.93 1.95 -19.38
CA TYR A 142 -12.66 0.83 -20.00
C TYR A 142 -13.58 1.35 -21.11
N GLU A 143 -13.56 0.65 -22.24
CA GLU A 143 -14.50 0.82 -23.34
C GLU A 143 -15.52 -0.34 -23.34
N ASP A 144 -16.39 -0.40 -24.34
CA ASP A 144 -17.29 -1.53 -24.54
C ASP A 144 -16.49 -2.83 -24.69
N VAL A 145 -16.75 -3.81 -23.81
CA VAL A 145 -16.01 -5.08 -23.83
C VAL A 145 -16.91 -6.19 -24.32
N SER A 146 -16.48 -6.89 -25.37
CA SER A 146 -17.24 -7.98 -25.97
C SER A 146 -16.54 -9.33 -25.80
N VAL A 147 -17.33 -10.35 -25.50
CA VAL A 147 -16.92 -11.75 -25.46
C VAL A 147 -17.64 -12.53 -26.55
N ARG A 148 -17.05 -13.64 -27.01
CA ARG A 148 -17.61 -14.48 -28.07
C ARG A 148 -17.53 -15.97 -27.74
N GLY A 149 -18.50 -16.71 -28.27
CA GLY A 149 -18.54 -18.17 -28.18
C GLY A 149 -19.26 -18.70 -26.94
N SER A 150 -19.61 -19.98 -27.02
CA SER A 150 -20.26 -20.71 -25.92
C SER A 150 -19.38 -20.92 -24.69
N HIS A 151 -18.06 -20.81 -24.89
CA HIS A 151 -17.03 -20.90 -23.84
C HIS A 151 -16.32 -19.54 -23.64
N ALA A 152 -17.07 -18.45 -23.80
CA ALA A 152 -16.57 -17.11 -23.56
C ALA A 152 -15.93 -17.00 -22.16
N PRO A 153 -14.71 -16.43 -22.04
CA PRO A 153 -14.14 -16.15 -20.73
C PRO A 153 -14.97 -15.10 -19.99
N ALA A 154 -14.95 -15.15 -18.66
CA ALA A 154 -15.52 -14.10 -17.84
C ALA A 154 -14.82 -12.76 -18.14
N LEU A 155 -15.59 -11.67 -18.20
CA LEU A 155 -14.99 -10.35 -18.10
C LEU A 155 -14.61 -10.11 -16.64
N GLU A 156 -13.32 -9.91 -16.38
CA GLU A 156 -12.82 -9.62 -15.04
C GLU A 156 -12.47 -8.14 -14.90
N LEU A 157 -12.99 -7.52 -13.83
CA LEU A 157 -12.73 -6.14 -13.44
C LEU A 157 -12.03 -6.14 -12.08
N ASP A 158 -10.90 -5.45 -11.98
CA ASP A 158 -10.28 -5.13 -10.69
C ASP A 158 -11.24 -4.19 -9.92
N PHE A 159 -11.88 -4.71 -8.88
CA PHE A 159 -12.96 -4.02 -8.14
C PHE A 159 -12.53 -3.75 -6.70
N ARG A 160 -11.38 -3.07 -6.57
CA ARG A 160 -10.64 -2.92 -5.32
C ARG A 160 -11.07 -1.67 -4.56
N ALA A 161 -11.64 -1.86 -3.38
CA ALA A 161 -11.94 -0.74 -2.49
C ALA A 161 -10.72 -0.26 -1.71
N LEU A 162 -10.73 1.00 -1.26
CA LEU A 162 -9.70 1.46 -0.35
C LEU A 162 -9.82 0.71 1.00
N PRO A 163 -8.71 0.52 1.75
CA PRO A 163 -8.75 -0.21 3.01
C PRO A 163 -9.61 0.45 4.11
N ASP A 164 -9.87 1.74 3.99
CA ASP A 164 -10.76 2.52 4.86
C ASP A 164 -12.17 2.72 4.27
N ASP A 165 -12.51 2.13 3.13
CA ASP A 165 -13.87 2.22 2.58
C ASP A 165 -14.83 1.29 3.33
N LEU A 166 -15.78 1.88 4.04
CA LEU A 166 -16.93 1.20 4.62
C LEU A 166 -18.17 1.46 3.75
N PHE A 167 -18.56 0.49 2.93
CA PHE A 167 -19.76 0.62 2.11
C PHE A 167 -21.05 0.56 2.95
N LEU A 168 -22.04 1.32 2.51
CA LEU A 168 -23.36 1.38 3.11
C LEU A 168 -24.35 0.48 2.34
N PRO A 169 -25.43 0.01 3.01
CA PRO A 169 -26.50 -0.71 2.34
C PRO A 169 -27.06 0.07 1.15
N SER A 170 -27.65 -0.66 0.19
CA SER A 170 -28.18 -0.13 -1.09
C SER A 170 -27.12 0.24 -2.13
N SER A 171 -25.85 -0.10 -1.89
CA SER A 171 -24.81 -0.05 -2.92
C SER A 171 -25.19 -0.99 -4.07
N ALA A 172 -25.11 -0.50 -5.32
CA ALA A 172 -25.61 -1.24 -6.47
C ALA A 172 -24.84 -0.93 -7.75
N MET A 173 -24.86 -1.90 -8.65
CA MET A 173 -24.43 -1.77 -10.05
C MET A 173 -25.67 -1.81 -10.95
N THR A 174 -25.68 -0.99 -11.99
CA THR A 174 -26.62 -1.11 -13.10
C THR A 174 -25.84 -1.57 -14.32
N LEU A 175 -25.87 -2.88 -14.57
CA LEU A 175 -25.18 -3.52 -15.69
C LEU A 175 -25.94 -3.20 -16.98
N ASN A 176 -25.26 -2.55 -17.92
CA ASN A 176 -25.76 -2.34 -19.27
C ASN A 176 -25.05 -3.28 -20.24
N TYR A 177 -25.83 -4.08 -20.97
CA TYR A 177 -25.30 -5.13 -21.82
C TYR A 177 -26.10 -5.35 -23.10
N SER A 178 -25.44 -5.93 -24.09
CA SER A 178 -26.05 -6.40 -25.33
C SER A 178 -25.63 -7.84 -25.60
N TYR A 179 -26.41 -8.58 -26.38
CA TYR A 179 -26.05 -9.93 -26.80
C TYR A 179 -26.56 -10.24 -28.20
N GLY A 180 -25.85 -11.14 -28.87
CA GLY A 180 -26.10 -11.52 -30.25
C GLY A 180 -27.30 -12.46 -30.44
N PRO A 181 -27.76 -12.59 -31.69
CA PRO A 181 -28.78 -13.57 -32.06
C PRO A 181 -28.28 -15.02 -31.89
N GLN A 182 -29.17 -15.98 -32.07
CA GLN A 182 -28.93 -17.42 -32.02
C GLN A 182 -28.61 -17.98 -30.62
N VAL A 183 -28.79 -17.20 -29.55
CA VAL A 183 -28.77 -17.73 -28.18
C VAL A 183 -30.02 -18.56 -27.89
N ASN A 184 -29.92 -19.51 -26.97
CA ASN A 184 -31.04 -20.26 -26.40
C ASN A 184 -31.53 -19.56 -25.12
N PRO A 185 -32.71 -18.90 -25.11
CA PRO A 185 -33.19 -18.16 -23.94
C PRO A 185 -33.45 -19.00 -22.68
N LEU A 186 -33.59 -20.32 -22.83
CA LEU A 186 -33.83 -21.22 -21.70
C LEU A 186 -32.56 -21.52 -20.90
N THR A 187 -31.40 -21.47 -21.56
CA THR A 187 -30.12 -21.89 -20.96
C THR A 187 -29.03 -20.81 -21.02
N SER A 188 -29.26 -19.72 -21.78
CA SER A 188 -28.34 -18.59 -21.86
C SER A 188 -28.65 -17.52 -20.83
N LEU A 189 -27.63 -16.98 -20.18
CA LEU A 189 -27.75 -15.94 -19.17
C LEU A 189 -26.52 -15.04 -19.11
N VAL A 190 -26.69 -13.85 -18.51
CA VAL A 190 -25.61 -13.02 -18.00
C VAL A 190 -25.62 -13.09 -16.47
N GLU A 191 -24.46 -13.28 -15.85
CA GLU A 191 -24.31 -13.42 -14.40
C GLU A 191 -23.17 -12.53 -13.91
N VAL A 192 -23.41 -11.80 -12.82
CA VAL A 192 -22.40 -10.99 -12.13
C VAL A 192 -22.00 -11.70 -10.85
N GLN A 193 -20.69 -11.82 -10.63
CA GLN A 193 -20.09 -12.42 -9.45
C GLN A 193 -19.05 -11.47 -8.86
N ILE A 194 -18.79 -11.59 -7.56
CA ILE A 194 -17.67 -10.93 -6.88
C ILE A 194 -16.92 -11.96 -6.06
N ASP A 195 -15.61 -12.06 -6.25
CA ASP A 195 -14.75 -13.06 -5.60
C ASP A 195 -15.32 -14.50 -5.72
N SER A 196 -15.77 -14.86 -6.93
CA SER A 196 -16.42 -16.13 -7.27
C SER A 196 -17.78 -16.40 -6.59
N VAL A 197 -18.35 -15.41 -5.91
CA VAL A 197 -19.68 -15.50 -5.30
C VAL A 197 -20.71 -14.83 -6.23
N PRO A 198 -21.72 -15.58 -6.73
CA PRO A 198 -22.78 -14.99 -7.55
C PRO A 198 -23.58 -13.95 -6.79
N LEU A 199 -23.78 -12.79 -7.42
CA LEU A 199 -24.63 -11.70 -6.90
C LEU A 199 -26.01 -11.73 -7.54
N ALA A 200 -26.07 -11.71 -8.87
CA ALA A 200 -27.31 -11.76 -9.64
C ALA A 200 -27.06 -12.25 -11.07
N GLY A 201 -28.11 -12.67 -11.75
CA GLY A 201 -28.08 -12.98 -13.17
C GLY A 201 -29.44 -12.87 -13.85
N SER A 202 -29.42 -12.64 -15.16
CA SER A 202 -30.61 -12.55 -16.01
C SER A 202 -30.53 -13.53 -17.16
N ARG A 203 -31.65 -14.17 -17.49
CA ARG A 203 -31.76 -14.93 -18.73
C ARG A 203 -31.74 -13.99 -19.94
N LEU A 204 -31.10 -14.42 -21.01
CA LEU A 204 -31.12 -13.70 -22.29
C LEU A 204 -32.46 -13.97 -22.99
N ALA A 205 -33.37 -13.01 -22.99
CA ALA A 205 -34.78 -13.24 -23.29
C ALA A 205 -35.15 -13.53 -24.75
N SER A 206 -34.30 -13.19 -25.73
CA SER A 206 -34.63 -13.20 -27.17
C SER A 206 -33.66 -14.07 -27.97
N THR A 207 -34.18 -14.86 -28.92
CA THR A 207 -33.33 -15.58 -29.89
C THR A 207 -32.73 -14.66 -30.96
N ASP A 208 -33.26 -13.46 -31.13
CA ASP A 208 -32.82 -12.47 -32.12
C ASP A 208 -31.72 -11.54 -31.59
N GLY A 209 -31.30 -11.77 -30.35
CA GLY A 209 -30.42 -10.86 -29.62
C GLY A 209 -31.20 -9.72 -28.98
N ALA A 210 -30.51 -8.91 -28.20
CA ALA A 210 -31.04 -7.65 -27.71
C ALA A 210 -29.90 -6.66 -27.48
N THR A 211 -30.22 -5.39 -27.67
CA THR A 211 -29.29 -4.28 -27.45
C THR A 211 -29.70 -3.49 -26.21
N GLN A 212 -28.72 -2.91 -25.52
CA GLN A 212 -28.94 -1.94 -24.43
C GLN A 212 -29.90 -2.45 -23.35
N GLN A 213 -29.78 -3.73 -23.00
CA GLN A 213 -30.47 -4.31 -21.87
C GLN A 213 -29.83 -3.82 -20.57
N SER A 214 -30.64 -3.70 -19.52
CA SER A 214 -30.16 -3.23 -18.23
C SER A 214 -30.66 -4.13 -17.10
N MET A 215 -29.80 -4.36 -16.12
CA MET A 215 -30.12 -5.08 -14.88
C MET A 215 -29.49 -4.34 -13.71
N ARG A 216 -30.28 -4.10 -12.65
CA ARG A 216 -29.77 -3.59 -11.38
C ARG A 216 -29.40 -4.76 -10.45
N ILE A 217 -28.19 -4.71 -9.91
CA ILE A 217 -27.61 -5.70 -9.00
C ILE A 217 -27.25 -4.98 -7.71
N GLU A 218 -27.82 -5.40 -6.58
CA GLU A 218 -27.38 -4.95 -5.27
C GLU A 218 -26.08 -5.66 -4.88
N ILE A 219 -25.11 -4.89 -4.38
CA ILE A 219 -23.82 -5.40 -3.94
C ILE A 219 -23.79 -5.33 -2.42
N PRO A 220 -23.74 -6.47 -1.71
CA PRO A 220 -23.65 -6.46 -0.26
C PRO A 220 -22.37 -5.73 0.21
N PRO A 221 -22.45 -4.83 1.19
CA PRO A 221 -21.31 -4.01 1.61
C PRO A 221 -20.06 -4.79 2.02
N ASP A 222 -20.24 -5.97 2.64
CA ASP A 222 -19.17 -6.85 3.12
C ASP A 222 -18.41 -7.58 1.98
N ARG A 223 -18.90 -7.47 0.75
CA ARG A 223 -18.33 -8.14 -0.43
C ARG A 223 -17.28 -7.32 -1.16
N ILE A 224 -17.26 -6.00 -0.98
CA ILE A 224 -16.29 -5.13 -1.65
C ILE A 224 -15.07 -4.96 -0.75
N LYS A 225 -13.93 -5.53 -1.15
CA LYS A 225 -12.68 -5.54 -0.39
C LYS A 225 -11.52 -4.96 -1.20
N PRO A 226 -10.39 -4.63 -0.57
CA PRO A 226 -9.19 -4.17 -1.28
C PRO A 226 -8.61 -5.16 -2.30
N THR A 227 -8.99 -6.43 -2.22
CA THR A 227 -8.55 -7.49 -3.13
C THR A 227 -9.65 -7.98 -4.06
N SER A 228 -10.83 -7.36 -4.04
CA SER A 228 -11.99 -7.90 -4.73
C SER A 228 -11.88 -7.82 -6.25
N LYS A 229 -12.40 -8.85 -6.90
CA LYS A 229 -12.54 -8.94 -8.36
C LYS A 229 -14.00 -9.17 -8.72
N MET A 230 -14.51 -8.34 -9.62
CA MET A 230 -15.85 -8.50 -10.17
C MET A 230 -15.76 -9.25 -11.50
N GLN A 231 -16.59 -10.27 -11.67
CA GLN A 231 -16.61 -11.10 -12.86
C GLN A 231 -18.01 -11.05 -13.48
N ILE A 232 -18.09 -10.70 -14.76
CA ILE A 232 -19.34 -10.78 -15.52
C ILE A 232 -19.22 -11.90 -16.55
N ASN A 233 -20.12 -12.87 -16.43
CA ASN A 233 -20.11 -14.10 -17.20
C ASN A 233 -21.30 -14.11 -18.17
N PHE A 234 -21.01 -14.21 -19.47
CA PHE A 234 -22.02 -14.58 -20.46
C PHE A 234 -21.98 -16.09 -20.67
N ARG A 235 -23.01 -16.79 -20.21
CA ARG A 235 -23.25 -18.19 -20.58
C ARG A 235 -24.09 -18.18 -21.84
N LEU A 236 -23.45 -18.42 -22.98
CA LEU A 236 -24.07 -18.33 -24.30
C LEU A 236 -24.28 -19.72 -24.87
N ASP A 237 -25.51 -20.22 -24.81
CA ASP A 237 -25.83 -21.49 -25.44
C ASP A 237 -26.45 -21.26 -26.80
N PRO A 238 -26.00 -21.97 -27.85
CA PRO A 238 -26.62 -21.86 -29.17
C PRO A 238 -28.04 -22.44 -29.16
N ARG A 239 -28.94 -21.80 -29.91
CA ARG A 239 -30.33 -22.23 -30.12
C ARG A 239 -30.41 -23.66 -30.67
N GLU A 240 -29.57 -23.99 -31.66
CA GLU A 240 -29.50 -25.33 -32.26
C GLU A 240 -28.16 -26.01 -31.91
N ARG A 241 -28.18 -26.95 -30.96
CA ARG A 241 -27.05 -27.86 -30.71
C ARG A 241 -27.12 -29.04 -31.69
N ARG A 242 -26.67 -28.84 -32.93
CA ARG A 242 -26.60 -29.96 -33.89
C ARG A 242 -25.44 -30.89 -33.53
N SER A 243 -25.77 -32.18 -33.31
CA SER A 243 -24.90 -33.24 -32.77
C SER A 243 -23.54 -33.44 -33.47
N CYS A 244 -23.32 -32.95 -34.68
CA CYS A 244 -22.09 -33.18 -35.46
C CYS A 244 -21.70 -32.02 -36.39
N SER A 245 -22.28 -30.81 -36.26
CA SER A 245 -21.89 -29.67 -37.08
C SER A 245 -21.22 -28.62 -36.21
N ARG A 246 -20.10 -28.05 -36.70
CA ARG A 246 -19.45 -26.85 -36.16
C ARG A 246 -20.52 -25.78 -35.97
N VAL A 247 -21.10 -25.69 -34.77
CA VAL A 247 -21.85 -24.50 -34.38
C VAL A 247 -20.86 -23.37 -34.57
N THR A 248 -21.22 -22.38 -35.37
CA THR A 248 -20.41 -21.17 -35.53
C THR A 248 -20.48 -20.40 -34.21
N ASP A 249 -19.71 -20.84 -33.21
CA ASP A 249 -19.54 -20.17 -31.92
C ASP A 249 -19.22 -18.67 -32.10
N GLN A 250 -18.66 -18.30 -33.25
CA GLN A 250 -18.39 -16.91 -33.65
C GLN A 250 -19.64 -16.00 -33.70
N GLN A 251 -20.85 -16.56 -33.86
CA GLN A 251 -22.10 -15.78 -33.90
C GLN A 251 -22.64 -15.44 -32.51
N LEU A 252 -22.25 -16.22 -31.48
CA LEU A 252 -22.62 -15.95 -30.10
C LEU A 252 -21.69 -14.88 -29.54
N TRP A 253 -22.27 -13.79 -29.06
CA TRP A 253 -21.51 -12.73 -28.42
C TRP A 253 -22.32 -12.05 -27.32
N GLY A 254 -21.61 -11.48 -26.37
CA GLY A 254 -22.13 -10.61 -25.34
C GLY A 254 -21.23 -9.39 -25.20
N THR A 255 -21.81 -8.23 -24.95
CA THR A 255 -21.08 -6.97 -24.79
C THR A 255 -21.52 -6.30 -23.50
N ILE A 256 -20.57 -5.80 -22.73
CA ILE A 256 -20.80 -4.93 -21.58
C ILE A 256 -20.46 -3.52 -22.02
N HIS A 257 -21.38 -2.60 -21.79
CA HIS A 257 -21.23 -1.22 -22.21
C HIS A 257 -20.48 -0.40 -21.17
N ALA A 258 -19.65 0.53 -21.66
CA ALA A 258 -18.84 1.44 -20.85
C ALA A 258 -19.67 2.41 -20.01
N ASP A 259 -20.98 2.51 -20.27
CA ASP A 259 -21.95 3.31 -19.52
C ASP A 259 -22.64 2.56 -18.37
N THR A 260 -22.31 1.28 -18.16
CA THR A 260 -22.61 0.52 -16.94
C THR A 260 -22.24 1.36 -15.73
N SER A 261 -23.17 1.56 -14.80
CA SER A 261 -23.02 2.50 -13.70
C SER A 261 -22.96 1.81 -12.34
N PHE A 262 -22.27 2.45 -11.41
CA PHE A 262 -22.11 2.04 -10.02
C PHE A 262 -22.59 3.18 -9.12
N ASP A 263 -23.37 2.84 -8.10
CA ASP A 263 -23.78 3.71 -6.99
C ASP A 263 -23.35 3.02 -5.70
N LEU A 264 -22.12 3.30 -5.26
CA LEU A 264 -21.47 2.71 -4.10
C LEU A 264 -21.35 3.76 -3.01
N ARG A 265 -22.33 3.80 -2.11
CA ARG A 265 -22.33 4.73 -0.98
C ARG A 265 -21.35 4.24 0.06
N ARG A 266 -20.44 5.09 0.53
CA ARG A 266 -19.44 4.69 1.51
C ARG A 266 -19.10 5.78 2.51
N GLU A 267 -18.54 5.36 3.64
CA GLU A 267 -17.88 6.21 4.61
C GLU A 267 -16.40 5.80 4.69
N HIS A 268 -15.51 6.76 4.98
CA HIS A 268 -14.08 6.49 5.09
C HIS A 268 -13.72 6.30 6.57
N ILE A 269 -13.65 5.05 6.99
CA ILE A 269 -13.46 4.62 8.37
C ILE A 269 -12.46 3.45 8.42
N ALA A 270 -11.34 3.65 9.10
CA ALA A 270 -10.42 2.58 9.44
C ALA A 270 -10.43 2.31 10.96
N GLN A 271 -10.36 1.03 11.33
CA GLN A 271 -10.14 0.61 12.73
C GLN A 271 -8.66 0.30 12.92
N ILE A 272 -7.95 1.12 13.69
CA ILE A 272 -6.52 0.97 13.95
C ILE A 272 -6.24 0.85 15.46
N PRO A 273 -5.19 0.14 15.90
CA PRO A 273 -4.24 -0.64 15.09
C PRO A 273 -4.87 -1.94 14.55
N ASP A 274 -4.49 -2.33 13.33
CA ASP A 274 -4.84 -3.59 12.68
C ASP A 274 -3.85 -3.90 11.55
N LEU A 275 -2.95 -4.85 11.80
CA LEU A 275 -1.93 -5.32 10.86
C LEU A 275 -2.54 -5.93 9.59
N LYS A 276 -3.83 -6.29 9.59
CA LYS A 276 -4.51 -6.70 8.35
C LYS A 276 -4.53 -5.58 7.31
N LEU A 277 -4.58 -4.31 7.73
CA LEU A 277 -4.54 -3.16 6.81
C LEU A 277 -3.18 -3.03 6.10
N MET A 278 -2.11 -3.54 6.72
CA MET A 278 -0.77 -3.57 6.14
C MET A 278 -0.70 -4.48 4.89
N GLN A 279 -1.63 -5.42 4.72
CA GLN A 279 -1.70 -6.26 3.51
C GLN A 279 -1.89 -5.43 2.23
N SER A 280 -2.48 -4.24 2.37
CA SER A 280 -2.64 -3.21 1.33
C SER A 280 -1.71 -2.00 1.53
N ALA A 281 -0.68 -2.13 2.37
CA ALA A 281 0.22 -1.05 2.80
C ALA A 281 -0.49 0.14 3.48
N PHE A 282 -1.72 0.00 3.95
CA PHE A 282 -2.41 1.08 4.66
C PHE A 282 -1.99 1.11 6.14
N PRO A 283 -1.80 2.29 6.75
CA PRO A 283 -1.83 3.64 6.16
C PRO A 283 -0.46 4.12 5.63
N PHE A 284 0.55 3.25 5.57
CA PHE A 284 1.91 3.60 5.16
C PHE A 284 2.05 4.03 3.69
N ALA A 285 1.09 3.66 2.83
CA ALA A 285 0.98 4.06 1.42
C ALA A 285 -0.25 4.92 1.14
N GLU A 286 -0.77 5.63 2.14
CA GLU A 286 -1.96 6.48 1.99
C GLU A 286 -1.73 7.54 0.88
N PRO A 287 -0.74 8.45 0.91
CA PRO A 287 -0.09 8.87 -0.33
C PRO A 287 0.67 7.68 -0.91
N GLN A 288 0.31 7.30 -2.14
CA GLN A 288 0.95 6.16 -2.82
C GLN A 288 2.46 6.36 -2.99
N ASP A 289 2.95 7.60 -3.05
CA ASP A 289 4.38 7.89 -3.14
C ASP A 289 5.15 7.65 -1.82
N LEU A 290 4.49 7.21 -0.75
CA LEU A 290 5.06 6.96 0.59
C LEU A 290 5.62 8.21 1.29
N SER A 291 5.30 9.42 0.80
CA SER A 291 5.82 10.70 1.31
C SER A 291 5.48 11.00 2.78
N SER A 292 4.40 10.40 3.30
CA SER A 292 3.99 10.51 4.70
C SER A 292 4.45 9.33 5.56
N THR A 293 5.45 8.57 5.11
CA THR A 293 6.00 7.42 5.83
C THR A 293 7.50 7.53 5.98
N ALA A 294 8.00 7.14 7.15
CA ALA A 294 9.42 7.06 7.40
C ALA A 294 9.81 5.75 8.10
N ILE A 295 10.86 5.10 7.60
CA ILE A 295 11.51 3.98 8.28
C ILE A 295 12.60 4.53 9.20
N VAL A 296 12.68 4.02 10.42
CA VAL A 296 13.66 4.43 11.41
C VAL A 296 14.44 3.23 11.92
N LEU A 297 15.76 3.33 11.83
CA LEU A 297 16.74 2.33 12.25
C LEU A 297 17.44 2.75 13.56
N PRO A 298 18.11 1.81 14.26
CA PRO A 298 18.95 2.15 15.40
C PRO A 298 20.09 3.09 15.03
N LYS A 299 20.76 3.67 16.02
CA LYS A 299 21.91 4.57 15.80
C LYS A 299 23.04 3.91 14.99
N LYS A 300 23.23 2.61 15.19
CA LYS A 300 24.21 1.78 14.47
C LYS A 300 23.49 0.49 14.04
N PRO A 301 22.79 0.49 12.90
CA PRO A 301 22.01 -0.66 12.49
C PRO A 301 22.91 -1.86 12.20
N ALA A 302 22.50 -3.04 12.67
CA ALA A 302 23.10 -4.31 12.31
C ALA A 302 22.74 -4.69 10.86
N PHE A 303 23.52 -5.59 10.26
CA PHE A 303 23.32 -6.03 8.88
C PHE A 303 21.89 -6.53 8.61
N LYS A 304 21.35 -7.35 9.53
CA LYS A 304 19.99 -7.91 9.41
C LYS A 304 18.88 -6.86 9.52
N GLU A 305 19.09 -5.80 10.28
CA GLU A 305 18.14 -4.68 10.38
C GLU A 305 18.10 -3.87 9.08
N VAL A 306 19.24 -3.70 8.41
CA VAL A 306 19.30 -3.09 7.08
C VAL A 306 18.62 -3.98 6.04
N MET A 307 18.85 -5.29 6.09
CA MET A 307 18.18 -6.23 5.18
C MET A 307 16.66 -6.22 5.36
N LEU A 308 16.16 -6.21 6.60
CA LEU A 308 14.74 -6.05 6.89
C LEU A 308 14.20 -4.71 6.37
N MET A 309 14.94 -3.61 6.50
CA MET A 309 14.53 -2.31 5.93
C MET A 309 14.38 -2.36 4.41
N LEU A 310 15.31 -3.02 3.71
CA LEU A 310 15.22 -3.20 2.26
C LEU A 310 14.00 -4.06 1.88
N GLU A 311 13.73 -5.12 2.63
CA GLU A 311 12.58 -6.00 2.41
C GLU A 311 11.25 -5.26 2.61
N VAL A 312 11.14 -4.47 3.68
CA VAL A 312 9.95 -3.63 3.93
C VAL A 312 9.79 -2.58 2.83
N SER A 313 10.89 -1.99 2.37
CA SER A 313 10.86 -1.01 1.28
C SER A 313 10.42 -1.64 -0.04
N GLU A 314 10.89 -2.86 -0.36
CA GLU A 314 10.47 -3.64 -1.53
C GLU A 314 8.98 -3.98 -1.44
N ARG A 315 8.52 -4.47 -0.29
CA ARG A 315 7.12 -4.79 -0.03
C ARG A 315 6.22 -3.57 -0.22
N LEU A 316 6.58 -2.44 0.38
CA LEU A 316 5.84 -1.18 0.23
C LEU A 316 5.84 -0.71 -1.22
N GLY A 317 6.98 -0.79 -1.91
CA GLY A 317 7.10 -0.43 -3.32
C GLY A 317 6.28 -1.32 -4.26
N ARG A 318 6.11 -2.61 -3.95
CA ARG A 318 5.22 -3.52 -4.70
C ARG A 318 3.74 -3.24 -4.49
N LEU A 319 3.37 -2.80 -3.28
CA LEU A 319 1.98 -2.50 -2.91
C LEU A 319 1.57 -1.10 -3.38
N SER A 320 2.51 -0.16 -3.38
CA SER A 320 2.36 1.14 -4.01
C SER A 320 2.36 1.01 -5.53
N ARG A 321 1.55 1.82 -6.19
CA ARG A 321 1.55 1.98 -7.66
C ARG A 321 1.87 3.41 -8.08
N ALA A 322 2.59 4.16 -7.25
CA ALA A 322 2.96 5.55 -7.57
C ALA A 322 4.02 5.64 -8.67
N ASP A 323 3.95 6.72 -9.45
CA ASP A 323 4.95 7.05 -10.49
C ASP A 323 6.30 7.50 -9.89
N ALA A 324 6.33 7.81 -8.60
CA ALA A 324 7.50 8.24 -7.86
C ALA A 324 7.47 7.75 -6.41
N VAL A 325 8.66 7.64 -5.80
CA VAL A 325 8.85 7.21 -4.41
C VAL A 325 9.50 8.32 -3.60
N GLN A 326 8.89 8.65 -2.46
CA GLN A 326 9.30 9.67 -1.50
C GLN A 326 9.46 9.11 -0.07
N LEU A 327 9.78 7.81 0.04
CA LEU A 327 10.02 7.14 1.32
C LEU A 327 11.32 7.65 1.97
N ASN A 328 11.23 8.07 3.24
CA ASN A 328 12.40 8.51 4.00
C ASN A 328 12.92 7.41 4.93
N VAL A 329 14.25 7.33 5.08
CA VAL A 329 14.89 6.43 6.05
C VAL A 329 15.81 7.24 6.96
N PHE A 330 15.64 7.08 8.27
CA PHE A 330 16.45 7.76 9.28
C PHE A 330 17.13 6.75 10.21
N ARG A 331 18.28 7.14 10.74
CA ARG A 331 18.74 6.59 12.03
C ARG A 331 18.07 7.40 13.14
N VAL A 332 17.75 6.77 14.26
CA VAL A 332 17.00 7.40 15.36
C VAL A 332 17.58 8.74 15.82
N ASN A 333 18.91 8.87 15.83
CA ASN A 333 19.60 10.10 16.26
C ASN A 333 19.50 11.27 15.26
N ASN A 334 19.03 11.00 14.04
CA ASN A 334 18.88 11.98 12.97
C ASN A 334 17.40 12.15 12.55
N LEU A 335 16.45 11.54 13.27
CA LEU A 335 15.02 11.68 12.98
C LEU A 335 14.55 13.10 13.37
N PRO A 336 14.03 13.91 12.43
CA PRO A 336 13.50 15.23 12.76
C PRO A 336 12.25 15.13 13.66
N GLN A 337 12.11 16.04 14.63
CA GLN A 337 10.94 16.06 15.51
C GLN A 337 9.62 16.26 14.76
N GLU A 338 9.63 17.06 13.69
CA GLU A 338 8.45 17.28 12.85
C GLU A 338 8.01 15.98 12.18
N LYS A 339 8.95 15.24 11.59
CA LYS A 339 8.70 13.94 10.96
C LYS A 339 8.10 12.92 11.93
N ARG A 340 8.50 12.97 13.20
CA ARG A 340 7.93 12.12 14.27
C ARG A 340 6.43 12.37 14.52
N LYS A 341 5.93 13.56 14.21
CA LYS A 341 4.51 13.94 14.37
C LYS A 341 3.72 13.82 13.07
N THR A 342 4.37 14.08 11.93
CA THR A 342 3.68 14.19 10.63
C THR A 342 3.59 12.88 9.88
N ASP A 343 4.51 11.93 10.10
CA ASP A 343 4.61 10.72 9.29
C ASP A 343 4.13 9.48 10.07
N HIS A 344 3.68 8.46 9.34
CA HIS A 344 3.61 7.10 9.86
C HIS A 344 5.03 6.56 10.01
N LEU A 345 5.30 5.89 11.12
CA LEU A 345 6.66 5.45 11.46
C LEU A 345 6.76 3.94 11.40
N ILE A 346 7.83 3.43 10.79
CA ILE A 346 8.21 2.02 10.84
C ILE A 346 9.54 1.94 11.58
N GLY A 347 9.50 1.52 12.84
CA GLY A 347 10.70 1.26 13.63
C GLY A 347 11.22 -0.15 13.37
N ILE A 348 12.51 -0.29 13.10
CA ILE A 348 13.19 -1.59 12.99
C ILE A 348 14.30 -1.64 14.02
N GLY A 349 14.46 -2.77 14.70
CA GLY A 349 15.67 -3.07 15.46
C GLY A 349 15.45 -4.13 16.53
N THR A 350 16.53 -4.63 17.10
CA THR A 350 16.42 -5.47 18.32
C THR A 350 15.84 -4.66 19.47
N GLN A 351 15.15 -5.32 20.42
CA GLN A 351 14.52 -4.65 21.57
C GLN A 351 15.50 -3.76 22.35
N ALA A 352 16.75 -4.19 22.50
CA ALA A 352 17.78 -3.44 23.21
C ALA A 352 18.21 -2.14 22.51
N GLN A 353 18.05 -2.05 21.19
CA GLN A 353 18.49 -0.91 20.38
C GLN A 353 17.34 -0.28 19.58
N PHE A 354 16.09 -0.64 19.91
CA PHE A 354 14.92 -0.24 19.14
C PHE A 354 14.73 1.28 19.17
N PRO A 355 14.39 1.92 18.04
CA PRO A 355 14.27 3.38 17.96
C PRO A 355 13.20 4.02 18.85
N PHE A 356 12.14 3.29 19.18
CA PHE A 356 10.96 3.81 19.85
C PHE A 356 10.59 2.96 21.08
N PRO A 357 11.24 3.17 22.23
CA PRO A 357 10.98 2.39 23.44
C PRO A 357 9.51 2.46 23.92
N GLU A 358 8.78 3.52 23.53
CA GLU A 358 7.38 3.74 23.86
C GLU A 358 6.47 2.58 23.43
N VAL A 359 6.86 1.81 22.41
CA VAL A 359 6.14 0.62 21.94
C VAL A 359 6.10 -0.50 23.00
N PHE A 360 7.15 -0.61 23.82
CA PHE A 360 7.22 -1.60 24.89
C PHE A 360 6.49 -1.15 26.16
N GLU A 361 6.35 0.16 26.36
CA GLU A 361 5.65 0.76 27.50
C GLU A 361 4.13 0.79 27.31
N ALA A 362 3.66 0.93 26.07
CA ALA A 362 2.24 0.89 25.72
C ALA A 362 1.64 -0.51 25.95
N ASN A 363 1.20 -0.76 27.19
CA ASN A 363 0.29 -1.83 27.63
C ASN A 363 0.33 -3.13 26.81
N GLY A 364 1.45 -3.86 26.75
CA GLY A 364 1.41 -5.23 26.24
C GLY A 364 2.73 -5.91 25.90
N LEU A 365 3.77 -5.16 25.52
CA LEU A 365 5.04 -5.74 25.06
C LEU A 365 6.08 -5.88 26.18
N ALA A 366 5.69 -6.44 27.32
CA ALA A 366 6.68 -7.17 28.11
C ALA A 366 6.84 -8.53 27.40
N LEU A 367 7.76 -8.63 26.43
CA LEU A 367 8.05 -9.90 25.75
C LEU A 367 8.19 -11.05 26.75
N ASN A 368 8.86 -10.80 27.88
CA ASN A 368 8.99 -11.78 28.97
C ASN A 368 7.66 -12.24 29.58
N LYS A 369 6.58 -11.43 29.55
CA LYS A 369 5.22 -11.79 30.02
C LYS A 369 4.33 -12.35 28.91
N LEU A 370 4.50 -11.91 27.66
CA LEU A 370 3.87 -12.48 26.48
C LEU A 370 4.28 -13.94 26.29
N LEU A 371 5.57 -14.21 26.44
CA LEU A 371 6.17 -15.55 26.33
C LEU A 371 5.87 -16.46 27.55
N SER A 372 5.30 -15.91 28.64
CA SER A 372 5.17 -16.60 29.93
C SER A 372 3.72 -16.84 30.40
N ARG A 373 2.67 -16.70 29.57
CA ARG A 373 1.27 -16.91 30.03
C ARG A 373 0.53 -18.10 29.39
N LYS A 374 0.54 -19.19 30.17
CA LYS A 374 -0.50 -20.21 30.43
C LYS A 374 -1.20 -20.87 29.23
N ARG A 375 -0.61 -21.98 28.76
CA ARG A 375 -1.35 -23.16 28.30
C ARG A 375 -1.52 -24.13 29.49
N GLY A 376 -2.74 -24.64 29.69
CA GLY A 376 -3.12 -25.43 30.87
C GLY A 376 -2.18 -26.61 31.16
N GLN A 377 -1.96 -26.86 32.46
CA GLN A 377 -1.39 -28.07 33.07
C GLN A 377 -0.57 -28.99 32.15
N SER A 378 0.59 -28.53 31.68
CA SER A 378 1.77 -29.36 31.37
C SER A 378 2.88 -28.50 30.79
N ALA A 379 4.06 -28.57 31.42
CA ALA A 379 5.39 -28.08 31.01
C ALA A 379 5.52 -26.63 30.49
N VAL A 380 6.18 -25.78 31.28
CA VAL A 380 6.75 -24.50 30.83
C VAL A 380 7.88 -24.80 29.85
N GLN A 381 7.59 -24.82 28.55
CA GLN A 381 8.61 -24.58 27.55
C GLN A 381 8.72 -23.05 27.45
N THR A 382 9.77 -22.49 28.04
CA THR A 382 10.15 -21.10 27.78
C THR A 382 10.29 -20.98 26.26
N LEU A 383 9.42 -20.22 25.62
CA LEU A 383 9.55 -19.95 24.19
C LEU A 383 10.96 -19.43 23.94
N PRO A 384 11.65 -19.93 22.91
CA PRO A 384 13.03 -19.53 22.66
C PRO A 384 13.09 -18.02 22.39
N ASP A 385 14.13 -17.33 22.89
CA ASP A 385 14.39 -15.88 22.71
C ASP A 385 14.66 -15.47 21.24
N THR A 386 14.16 -16.25 20.29
CA THR A 386 14.40 -16.14 18.85
C THR A 386 13.18 -15.66 18.07
N GLU A 387 12.05 -15.37 18.71
CA GLU A 387 10.84 -14.93 18.02
C GLU A 387 10.96 -13.51 17.47
N GLY A 388 10.42 -13.32 16.27
CA GLY A 388 10.16 -12.02 15.69
C GLY A 388 8.83 -11.44 16.15
N VAL A 389 8.76 -10.12 16.30
CA VAL A 389 7.55 -9.40 16.70
C VAL A 389 7.27 -8.29 15.70
N ILE A 390 6.03 -8.25 15.24
CA ILE A 390 5.46 -7.17 14.45
C ILE A 390 4.33 -6.60 15.30
N LYS A 391 4.40 -5.31 15.64
CA LYS A 391 3.32 -4.65 16.40
C LYS A 391 2.99 -3.30 15.81
N GLU A 392 1.72 -3.05 15.63
CA GLU A 392 1.21 -1.72 15.32
C GLU A 392 0.61 -1.07 16.58
N ILE A 393 0.95 0.19 16.81
CA ILE A 393 0.31 1.02 17.82
C ILE A 393 -0.09 2.37 17.23
N ILE A 394 -1.01 3.06 17.88
CA ILE A 394 -1.22 4.48 17.65
C ILE A 394 0.06 5.23 18.03
N SER A 395 0.50 6.14 17.16
CA SER A 395 1.71 6.92 17.40
C SER A 395 1.58 7.72 18.70
N PRO A 396 2.56 7.61 19.63
CA PRO A 396 2.56 8.40 20.87
C PRO A 396 2.55 9.92 20.64
N TRP A 397 2.97 10.37 19.45
CA TRP A 397 3.11 11.79 19.12
C TRP A 397 1.92 12.35 18.33
N ASN A 398 1.13 11.49 17.68
CA ASN A 398 -0.02 11.91 16.89
C ASN A 398 -1.08 10.79 16.83
N LYS A 399 -2.31 11.08 17.26
CA LYS A 399 -3.41 10.11 17.33
C LYS A 399 -3.95 9.68 15.96
N ASP A 400 -3.63 10.43 14.90
CA ASP A 400 -4.02 10.12 13.53
C ASP A 400 -2.90 9.39 12.76
N ARG A 401 -1.78 9.09 13.43
CA ARG A 401 -0.65 8.33 12.87
C ARG A 401 -0.46 7.02 13.62
N VAL A 402 0.22 6.09 12.97
CA VAL A 402 0.59 4.78 13.54
C VAL A 402 2.09 4.60 13.56
N LEU A 403 2.53 3.77 14.49
CA LEU A 403 3.89 3.29 14.61
C LEU A 403 3.88 1.76 14.48
N LEU A 404 4.50 1.26 13.42
CA LEU A 404 4.77 -0.16 13.22
C LEU A 404 6.16 -0.49 13.77
N ALA A 405 6.23 -1.43 14.69
CA ALA A 405 7.45 -1.93 15.28
C ALA A 405 7.77 -3.32 14.74
N LEU A 406 8.94 -3.42 14.10
CA LEU A 406 9.52 -4.66 13.60
C LEU A 406 10.74 -4.99 14.46
N THR A 407 10.55 -5.84 15.45
CA THR A 407 11.52 -6.05 16.54
C THR A 407 11.66 -7.50 16.92
N ALA A 408 12.72 -7.81 17.67
CA ALA A 408 12.96 -9.12 18.28
C ALA A 408 13.94 -8.97 19.44
N GLN A 409 14.06 -9.98 20.31
CA GLN A 409 15.13 -10.00 21.31
C GLN A 409 16.50 -10.23 20.68
N THR A 410 16.54 -11.04 19.61
CA THR A 410 17.76 -11.46 18.94
C THR A 410 17.71 -11.19 17.45
N GLU A 411 18.89 -11.15 16.83
CA GLU A 411 19.05 -11.05 15.39
C GLU A 411 18.39 -12.19 14.61
N THR A 412 18.19 -13.36 15.22
CA THR A 412 17.47 -14.48 14.59
C THR A 412 15.99 -14.13 14.39
N GLY A 413 15.35 -13.52 15.39
CA GLY A 413 13.96 -13.07 15.27
C GLY A 413 13.79 -11.95 14.23
N ILE A 414 14.77 -11.06 14.10
CA ILE A 414 14.78 -10.05 13.01
C ILE A 414 14.77 -10.72 11.64
N SER A 415 15.55 -11.79 11.45
CA SER A 415 15.53 -12.56 10.19
C SER A 415 14.17 -13.25 9.95
N GLN A 416 13.46 -13.66 10.99
CA GLN A 416 12.12 -14.22 10.83
C GLN A 416 11.12 -13.14 10.39
N VAL A 417 11.17 -11.95 10.99
CA VAL A 417 10.36 -10.80 10.52
C VAL A 417 10.69 -10.46 9.07
N GLN A 418 11.96 -10.46 8.69
CA GLN A 418 12.37 -10.27 7.29
C GLN A 418 11.71 -11.30 6.38
N ASN A 419 11.73 -12.57 6.75
CA ASN A 419 11.12 -13.63 5.93
C ASN A 419 9.60 -13.50 5.82
N LEU A 420 8.92 -13.01 6.86
CA LEU A 420 7.50 -12.68 6.78
C LEU A 420 7.22 -11.62 5.71
N PHE A 421 8.02 -10.54 5.67
CA PHE A 421 7.86 -9.49 4.67
C PHE A 421 8.26 -9.92 3.26
N ASN A 422 9.14 -10.90 3.12
CA ASN A 422 9.55 -11.46 1.82
C ASN A 422 8.51 -12.44 1.25
N GLN A 423 7.91 -13.28 2.08
CA GLN A 423 7.03 -14.35 1.61
C GLN A 423 5.55 -13.93 1.61
N ASP A 424 4.96 -13.82 0.42
CA ASP A 424 3.55 -13.44 0.22
C ASP A 424 2.59 -14.31 1.06
N SER A 425 2.84 -15.62 1.13
CA SER A 425 2.04 -16.55 1.91
C SER A 425 2.05 -16.27 3.42
N LEU A 426 3.09 -15.62 3.96
CA LEU A 426 3.13 -15.20 5.37
C LEU A 426 2.55 -13.80 5.53
N PHE A 427 2.95 -12.87 4.65
CA PHE A 427 2.53 -11.47 4.72
C PHE A 427 1.01 -11.30 4.64
N TYR A 428 0.32 -12.05 3.79
CA TYR A 428 -1.15 -11.97 3.66
C TYR A 428 -1.92 -12.68 4.78
N GLN A 429 -1.23 -13.22 5.80
CA GLN A 429 -1.86 -13.74 7.02
C GLN A 429 -1.91 -12.70 8.15
N LEU A 430 -1.27 -11.52 8.01
CA LEU A 430 -1.25 -10.49 9.04
C LEU A 430 -2.66 -10.13 9.54
N ASP A 431 -2.86 -10.16 10.86
CA ASP A 431 -4.12 -9.85 11.55
C ASP A 431 -3.82 -9.37 12.97
N GLY A 432 -4.77 -8.67 13.59
CA GLY A 432 -4.65 -8.12 14.93
C GLY A 432 -3.67 -6.95 15.02
N ASP A 433 -3.32 -6.54 16.24
CA ASP A 433 -2.37 -5.44 16.45
C ASP A 433 -0.93 -5.93 16.64
N THR A 434 -0.75 -7.21 16.95
CA THR A 434 0.56 -7.83 17.18
C THR A 434 0.62 -9.22 16.57
N VAL A 435 1.69 -9.50 15.84
CA VAL A 435 2.03 -10.83 15.30
C VAL A 435 3.37 -11.28 15.88
N LEU A 436 3.39 -12.48 16.45
CA LEU A 436 4.61 -13.19 16.79
C LEU A 436 4.91 -14.20 15.67
N ILE A 437 6.16 -14.23 15.22
CA ILE A 437 6.64 -15.21 14.26
C ILE A 437 7.77 -16.02 14.88
N SER A 438 7.70 -17.34 14.72
CA SER A 438 8.76 -18.26 15.12
C SER A 438 8.98 -19.32 14.04
N ALA A 439 10.22 -19.80 13.91
CA ALA A 439 10.55 -20.90 13.01
C ALA A 439 10.46 -22.24 13.75
N ASN A 440 9.83 -23.23 13.11
CA ASN A 440 9.66 -24.59 13.66
C ASN A 440 10.99 -25.39 13.66
N SER A 441 12.01 -24.94 12.92
CA SER A 441 13.33 -25.56 12.90
C SER A 441 14.45 -24.53 13.05
N SER A 442 15.56 -24.96 13.66
CA SER A 442 16.76 -24.15 13.88
C SER A 442 17.71 -24.11 12.68
N GLN A 443 17.31 -24.63 11.52
CA GLN A 443 18.21 -24.80 10.37
C GLN A 443 18.27 -23.60 9.43
N SER A 444 19.47 -23.34 8.93
CA SER A 444 19.86 -22.19 8.09
C SER A 444 19.60 -22.38 6.58
N ALA A 445 18.53 -23.07 6.20
CA ALA A 445 18.06 -23.15 4.82
C ALA A 445 16.96 -22.09 4.58
N PRO A 446 16.67 -21.69 3.32
CA PRO A 446 15.48 -20.89 3.07
C PRO A 446 14.25 -21.68 3.52
N LEU A 447 13.68 -21.27 4.65
CA LEU A 447 12.52 -21.89 5.25
C LEU A 447 11.29 -21.58 4.38
N ALA A 448 10.52 -22.62 4.09
CA ALA A 448 9.24 -22.45 3.41
C ALA A 448 8.23 -21.83 4.38
N ALA A 449 7.18 -21.22 3.86
CA ALA A 449 6.17 -20.56 4.69
C ALA A 449 5.53 -21.49 5.72
N GLN A 450 5.38 -22.78 5.40
CA GLN A 450 4.86 -23.81 6.30
C GLN A 450 5.77 -24.11 7.50
N ASP A 451 7.03 -23.69 7.45
CA ASP A 451 8.00 -23.90 8.52
C ASP A 451 7.93 -22.79 9.59
N TYR A 452 7.06 -21.80 9.40
CA TYR A 452 6.81 -20.71 10.34
C TYR A 452 5.49 -20.92 11.09
N ASN A 453 5.48 -20.52 12.35
CA ASN A 453 4.27 -20.39 13.14
C ASN A 453 3.97 -18.90 13.38
N LEU A 454 2.71 -18.50 13.21
CA LEU A 454 2.23 -17.15 13.44
C LEU A 454 1.20 -17.16 14.58
N GLU A 455 1.42 -16.31 15.58
CA GLU A 455 0.45 -16.07 16.65
C GLU A 455 -0.08 -14.63 16.55
N PHE A 456 -1.40 -14.50 16.45
CA PHE A 456 -2.10 -13.21 16.30
C PHE A 456 -2.68 -12.77 17.64
N LEU A 457 -2.40 -11.53 18.02
CA LEU A 457 -2.88 -10.95 19.26
C LEU A 457 -3.64 -9.64 18.98
N ARG A 458 -4.59 -9.33 19.86
CA ARG A 458 -5.30 -8.05 19.92
C ARG A 458 -5.19 -7.49 21.33
N GLN A 459 -4.14 -6.73 21.58
CA GLN A 459 -3.79 -6.24 22.91
C GLN A 459 -4.28 -4.82 23.18
N SER A 460 -4.35 -4.00 22.13
CA SER A 460 -4.72 -2.59 22.20
C SER A 460 -6.18 -2.40 21.81
N PRO A 461 -6.92 -1.48 22.45
CA PRO A 461 -8.26 -1.12 21.99
C PRO A 461 -8.16 -0.46 20.61
N GLN A 462 -8.96 -0.95 19.66
CA GLN A 462 -9.07 -0.32 18.35
C GLN A 462 -9.73 1.06 18.47
N ARG A 463 -9.28 1.97 17.63
CA ARG A 463 -9.80 3.32 17.49
C ARG A 463 -10.26 3.50 16.06
N GLU A 464 -11.46 4.04 15.95
CA GLU A 464 -11.99 4.51 14.69
C GLU A 464 -11.30 5.80 14.27
N VAL A 465 -10.62 5.76 13.13
CA VAL A 465 -10.11 6.95 12.45
C VAL A 465 -10.97 7.17 11.21
N SER A 466 -11.84 8.17 11.32
CA SER A 466 -12.65 8.66 10.21
C SER A 466 -12.04 9.96 9.68
N ASN A 467 -11.77 10.05 8.39
CA ASN A 467 -11.29 11.30 7.77
C ASN A 467 -12.48 12.14 7.26
N THR A 468 -13.49 12.28 8.12
CA THR A 468 -14.58 13.25 8.03
C THR A 468 -14.09 14.60 8.55
N ASN A 469 -14.40 15.66 7.81
CA ASN A 469 -14.03 17.02 8.21
C ASN A 469 -14.60 17.32 9.62
N ARG A 470 -13.91 18.12 10.45
CA ARG A 470 -14.39 18.43 11.82
C ARG A 470 -15.83 19.01 11.80
N TRP A 471 -16.17 19.72 10.72
CA TRP A 471 -17.51 20.23 10.47
C TRP A 471 -18.52 19.15 10.12
N GLU A 472 -18.15 18.14 9.34
CA GLU A 472 -19.01 16.99 9.05
C GLU A 472 -19.23 16.14 10.29
N ARG A 473 -18.19 15.92 11.13
CA ARG A 473 -18.36 15.26 12.43
C ARG A 473 -19.34 16.02 13.33
N LEU A 474 -19.25 17.35 13.35
CA LEU A 474 -20.20 18.18 14.11
C LEU A 474 -21.62 18.06 13.55
N LEU A 475 -21.78 18.04 12.23
CA LEU A 475 -23.08 17.86 11.57
C LEU A 475 -23.65 16.45 11.81
N ILE A 476 -22.84 15.40 11.77
CA ILE A 476 -23.22 14.03 12.10
C ILE A 476 -23.64 13.94 13.57
N LEU A 477 -22.87 14.52 14.50
CA LEU A 477 -23.23 14.62 15.92
C LEU A 477 -24.52 15.41 16.14
N MET A 478 -24.73 16.52 15.42
CA MET A 478 -25.97 17.29 15.51
C MET A 478 -27.17 16.51 14.94
N ARG A 479 -26.96 15.70 13.91
CA ARG A 479 -28.00 14.86 13.30
C ARG A 479 -28.34 13.63 14.14
N SER A 480 -27.33 12.98 14.74
CA SER A 480 -27.51 11.82 15.62
C SER A 480 -28.08 12.22 16.98
N ASN A 481 -27.72 13.40 17.49
CA ASN A 481 -28.13 13.91 18.79
C ASN A 481 -29.05 15.14 18.65
N TRP A 482 -30.08 15.02 17.81
CA TRP A 482 -31.04 16.11 17.57
C TRP A 482 -31.66 16.66 18.87
N PHE A 483 -31.80 15.82 19.89
CA PHE A 483 -32.31 16.16 21.22
C PHE A 483 -31.41 17.13 22.01
N VAL A 484 -30.14 17.29 21.63
CA VAL A 484 -29.20 18.25 22.25
C VAL A 484 -29.30 19.64 21.61
N LEU A 485 -29.89 19.75 20.40
CA LEU A 485 -30.01 21.02 19.67
C LEU A 485 -30.90 22.04 20.40
N ALA A 486 -32.03 21.59 20.95
CA ALA A 486 -32.96 22.46 21.67
C ALA A 486 -32.32 23.10 22.92
N PRO A 487 -31.74 22.35 23.88
CA PRO A 487 -31.06 22.96 25.02
C PRO A 487 -29.81 23.76 24.62
N GLY A 488 -29.09 23.34 23.56
CA GLY A 488 -27.94 24.08 23.03
C GLY A 488 -28.32 25.46 22.49
N LEU A 489 -29.43 25.57 21.74
CA LEU A 489 -29.96 26.84 21.24
C LEU A 489 -30.41 27.76 22.38
N ILE A 490 -31.04 27.20 23.42
CA ILE A 490 -31.43 27.97 24.62
C ILE A 490 -30.19 28.53 25.34
N ALA A 491 -29.16 27.70 25.53
CA ALA A 491 -27.91 28.15 26.16
C ALA A 491 -27.18 29.22 25.33
N ALA A 492 -27.14 29.07 24.01
CA ALA A 492 -26.57 30.07 23.11
C ALA A 492 -27.35 31.39 23.13
N ALA A 493 -28.69 31.33 23.14
CA ALA A 493 -29.55 32.50 23.26
C ALA A 493 -29.36 33.21 24.62
N LEU A 494 -29.23 32.46 25.72
CA LEU A 494 -28.94 33.02 27.05
C LEU A 494 -27.55 33.67 27.11
N MET A 495 -26.54 33.07 26.49
CA MET A 495 -25.21 33.70 26.38
C MET A 495 -25.25 34.98 25.54
N LEU A 496 -25.91 34.96 24.39
CA LEU A 496 -26.09 36.16 23.56
C LEU A 496 -26.87 37.25 24.29
N TYR A 497 -27.91 36.88 25.04
CA TYR A 497 -28.65 37.79 25.89
C TYR A 497 -27.77 38.39 27.00
N GLY A 498 -26.92 37.58 27.64
CA GLY A 498 -25.95 38.05 28.64
C GLY A 498 -24.90 39.00 28.07
N VAL A 499 -24.37 38.70 26.89
CA VAL A 499 -23.44 39.58 26.16
C VAL A 499 -24.12 40.88 25.76
N MET A 500 -25.37 40.81 25.27
CA MET A 500 -26.15 41.99 24.90
C MET A 500 -26.51 42.86 26.11
N GLN A 501 -26.85 42.25 27.24
CA GLN A 501 -27.06 42.94 28.53
C GLN A 501 -25.79 43.65 29.00
N LEU A 502 -24.62 42.98 28.94
CA LEU A 502 -23.34 43.59 29.29
C LEU A 502 -22.99 44.76 28.37
N TYR A 503 -23.27 44.62 27.08
CA TYR A 503 -23.06 45.68 26.08
C TYR A 503 -23.99 46.88 26.34
N LEU A 504 -25.28 46.64 26.58
CA LEU A 504 -26.26 47.69 26.91
C LEU A 504 -25.93 48.40 28.22
N LYS A 505 -25.49 47.66 29.25
CA LYS A 505 -25.08 48.22 30.56
C LYS A 505 -23.83 49.12 30.45
N LYS A 506 -22.98 48.85 29.46
CA LYS A 506 -21.80 49.68 29.16
C LYS A 506 -22.18 50.99 28.46
N PHE A 507 -23.27 51.00 27.69
CA PHE A 507 -23.80 52.20 27.03
C PHE A 507 -24.66 53.06 27.98
N THR A 508 -25.51 52.47 28.82
CA THR A 508 -26.34 53.23 29.77
C THR A 508 -25.54 53.82 30.95
N GLY A 509 -24.35 53.29 31.24
CA GLY A 509 -23.43 53.85 32.23
C GLY A 509 -22.72 55.15 31.81
N GLN A 510 -22.82 55.58 30.54
CA GLN A 510 -22.22 56.83 30.07
C GLN A 510 -23.16 58.05 30.11
N GLU A 511 -24.46 57.89 30.37
CA GLU A 511 -25.43 59.00 30.42
C GLU A 511 -25.67 59.58 31.83
N HIS A 512 -24.84 59.26 32.83
CA HIS A 512 -24.96 59.82 34.20
C HIS A 512 -23.72 60.57 34.71
N ASN A 513 -22.76 60.91 33.83
CA ASN A 513 -21.68 61.86 34.11
C ASN A 513 -21.67 62.98 33.05
N GLY A 514 -22.78 63.70 32.95
CA GLY A 514 -22.91 64.96 32.21
C GLY A 514 -23.26 66.09 33.17
#